data_AF-A0A1G0HZI2-F1
#
_entry.id   AF-A0A1G0HZI2-F1
#
_cell.length_a   1.000
_cell.length_b   1.000
_cell.length_c   1.000
_cell.angle_alpha   90.00
_cell.angle_beta   90.00
_cell.angle_gamma   90.00
#
_symmetry.space_group_name_H-M   'P 1'
#
loop_
_entity.id
_entity.type
_entity.pdbx_description
1 polymer ?
#
loop_
_entity_poly.entity_id
_entity_poly.type
_entity_poly.pdbx_seq_one_letter_code
_entity_poly.pdbx_strand_id
1 'polypeptide(L)'
;MEQLFKKQQGITLLEVLLVLAIASIIIVLSIRYYQSATTAQQANSVMEEIQAIAAGMDSLQASVGSYTGITTTQLTSVVGANNLLSPVGGLPIVVSNMAGATYTVTIPTNLAVCTIVKARLSSNTKFTNITACGTTVKYTYDASK
;
A
#
# COMPACT_ATOMS: atom_id res chain seq x y z
N MET A 1 1.44 68.19 -17.67
CA MET A 1 0.87 66.93 -17.14
C MET A 1 1.52 65.78 -17.89
N GLU A 2 2.73 65.43 -17.47
CA GLU A 2 3.52 64.39 -18.09
C GLU A 2 3.03 62.99 -17.71
N GLN A 3 2.84 62.18 -18.76
CA GLN A 3 3.08 60.75 -18.84
C GLN A 3 2.39 59.81 -17.83
N LEU A 4 1.22 59.28 -18.20
CA LEU A 4 0.77 57.97 -17.68
C LEU A 4 -0.03 57.15 -18.71
N PHE A 5 0.30 57.21 -20.01
CA PHE A 5 -0.12 56.14 -20.92
C PHE A 5 0.85 54.96 -20.78
N LYS A 6 0.65 54.17 -19.71
CA LYS A 6 1.20 52.82 -19.62
C LYS A 6 0.73 52.06 -20.86
N LYS A 7 1.65 51.76 -21.78
CA LYS A 7 1.38 50.83 -22.89
C LYS A 7 0.89 49.51 -22.30
N GLN A 8 -0.41 49.22 -22.43
CA GLN A 8 -0.91 47.86 -22.24
C GLN A 8 -0.34 47.04 -23.41
N GLN A 9 0.78 46.35 -23.18
CA GLN A 9 1.21 45.27 -24.06
C GLN A 9 0.17 44.15 -23.92
N GLY A 10 -0.77 44.13 -24.85
CA GLY A 10 -1.75 43.05 -24.95
C GLY A 10 -1.02 41.75 -25.24
N ILE A 11 -1.18 40.77 -24.34
CA ILE A 11 -0.77 39.40 -24.56
C ILE A 11 -1.43 38.91 -25.85
N THR A 12 -0.63 38.34 -26.76
CA THR A 12 -1.17 37.82 -28.02
C THR A 12 -1.95 36.52 -27.77
N LEU A 13 -3.03 36.29 -28.53
CA LEU A 13 -3.81 35.05 -28.42
C LEU A 13 -2.93 33.80 -28.64
N LEU A 14 -1.90 33.92 -29.49
CA LEU A 14 -0.93 32.86 -29.76
C LEU A 14 -0.03 32.56 -28.54
N GLU A 15 0.42 33.58 -27.80
CA GLU A 15 1.17 33.37 -26.56
C GLU A 15 0.36 32.63 -25.50
N VAL A 16 -0.91 32.98 -25.34
CA VAL A 16 -1.78 32.28 -24.36
C VAL A 16 -1.94 30.81 -24.74
N LEU A 17 -2.15 30.52 -26.03
CA LEU A 17 -2.28 29.14 -26.50
C LEU A 17 -1.00 28.33 -26.30
N LEU A 18 0.17 28.93 -26.54
CA LEU A 18 1.46 28.26 -26.33
C LEU A 18 1.71 27.97 -24.84
N VAL A 19 1.41 28.92 -23.95
CA VAL A 19 1.55 28.73 -22.50
C VAL A 19 0.60 27.64 -22.01
N LEU A 20 -0.65 27.63 -22.49
CA LEU A 20 -1.63 26.60 -22.13
C LEU A 20 -1.21 25.20 -22.62
N ALA A 21 -0.64 25.09 -23.82
CA ALA A 21 -0.14 23.83 -24.35
C ALA A 21 0.96 23.25 -23.45
N ILE A 22 1.97 24.05 -23.07
CA ILE A 22 3.07 23.60 -22.21
C ILE A 22 2.55 23.26 -20.80
N ALA A 23 1.68 24.09 -20.24
CA ALA A 23 1.07 23.85 -18.93
C ALA A 23 0.33 22.51 -18.89
N SER A 24 -0.44 22.18 -19.93
CA SER A 24 -1.20 20.92 -20.00
C SER A 24 -0.30 19.69 -19.97
N ILE A 25 0.85 19.73 -20.68
CA ILE A 25 1.81 18.63 -20.71
C ILE A 25 2.42 18.39 -19.32
N ILE A 26 2.81 19.47 -18.63
CA ILE A 26 3.40 19.40 -17.29
C ILE A 26 2.38 18.82 -16.29
N ILE A 27 1.12 19.23 -16.37
CA ILE A 27 0.05 18.73 -15.48
C ILE A 27 -0.15 17.22 -15.67
N VAL A 28 -0.23 16.73 -16.90
CA VAL A 28 -0.44 15.30 -17.18
C VAL A 28 0.72 14.46 -16.66
N LEU A 29 1.97 14.89 -16.87
CA LEU A 29 3.15 14.21 -16.33
C LEU A 29 3.13 14.17 -14.81
N SER A 30 2.80 15.31 -14.18
CA SER A 30 2.72 15.43 -12.72
C SER A 30 1.67 14.49 -12.12
N ILE A 31 0.49 14.37 -12.74
CA ILE A 31 -0.57 13.48 -12.27
C ILE A 31 -0.12 12.02 -12.32
N ARG A 32 0.47 11.58 -13.44
CA ARG A 32 0.96 10.20 -13.57
C ARG A 32 2.03 9.87 -12.55
N TYR A 33 2.97 10.78 -12.35
CA TYR A 33 4.04 10.60 -11.36
C TYR A 33 3.47 10.53 -9.94
N TYR A 34 2.54 11.43 -9.60
CA TYR A 34 1.89 11.44 -8.29
C TYR A 34 1.12 10.14 -8.01
N GLN A 35 0.37 9.64 -9.00
CA GLN A 35 -0.36 8.37 -8.87
C GLN A 35 0.58 7.17 -8.65
N SER A 36 1.71 7.15 -9.37
CA SER A 36 2.73 6.10 -9.22
C SER A 36 3.37 6.14 -7.82
N ALA A 37 3.77 7.33 -7.36
CA ALA A 37 4.35 7.54 -6.03
C ALA A 37 3.38 7.16 -4.91
N THR A 38 2.11 7.58 -5.03
CA THR A 38 1.06 7.23 -4.05
C THR A 38 0.84 5.72 -3.96
N THR A 39 0.81 5.05 -5.12
CA THR A 39 0.66 3.58 -5.17
C THR A 39 1.87 2.88 -4.52
N ALA A 40 3.09 3.35 -4.79
CA ALA A 40 4.31 2.81 -4.18
C ALA A 40 4.32 3.01 -2.66
N GLN A 41 3.90 4.19 -2.18
CA GLN A 41 3.78 4.48 -0.76
C GLN A 41 2.77 3.55 -0.08
N GLN A 42 1.59 3.38 -0.68
CA GLN A 42 0.58 2.44 -0.17
C GLN A 42 1.10 1.00 -0.13
N ALA A 43 1.81 0.56 -1.16
CA ALA A 43 2.42 -0.76 -1.18
C ALA A 43 3.51 -0.93 -0.11
N ASN A 44 4.27 0.13 0.20
CA ASN A 44 5.25 0.10 1.30
C ASN A 44 4.53 -0.04 2.64
N SER A 45 3.49 0.75 2.90
CA SER A 45 2.71 0.66 4.14
C SER A 45 2.06 -0.71 4.33
N VAL A 46 1.53 -1.32 3.27
CA VAL A 46 1.01 -2.70 3.34
C VAL A 46 2.12 -3.70 3.69
N MET A 47 3.33 -3.53 3.13
CA MET A 47 4.46 -4.40 3.46
C MET A 47 4.95 -4.21 4.91
N GLU A 48 4.86 -3.00 5.47
CA GLU A 48 5.16 -2.73 6.87
C GLU A 48 4.17 -3.44 7.80
N GLU A 49 2.87 -3.39 7.50
CA GLU A 49 1.85 -4.14 8.25
C GLU A 49 2.05 -5.65 8.16
N ILE A 50 2.36 -6.19 6.97
CA ILE A 50 2.67 -7.61 6.82
C ILE A 50 3.84 -8.03 7.71
N GLN A 51 4.88 -7.20 7.79
CA GLN A 51 6.03 -7.45 8.67
C GLN A 51 5.67 -7.33 10.14
N ALA A 52 4.85 -6.34 10.52
CA ALA A 52 4.37 -6.19 11.88
C ALA A 52 3.51 -7.38 12.32
N ILE A 53 2.63 -7.88 11.44
CA ILE A 53 1.83 -9.08 11.67
C ILE A 53 2.73 -10.31 11.80
N ALA A 54 3.72 -10.48 10.92
CA ALA A 54 4.66 -11.59 11.01
C ALA A 54 5.46 -11.57 12.32
N ALA A 55 6.03 -10.43 12.69
CA ALA A 55 6.75 -10.27 13.95
C ALA A 55 5.85 -10.50 15.17
N GLY A 56 4.61 -10.00 15.14
CA GLY A 56 3.63 -10.21 16.20
C GLY A 56 3.25 -11.68 16.34
N MET A 57 2.96 -12.35 15.23
CA MET A 57 2.68 -13.79 15.20
C MET A 57 3.87 -14.61 15.68
N ASP A 58 5.08 -14.29 15.26
CA ASP A 58 6.31 -14.99 15.68
C ASP A 58 6.58 -14.78 17.18
N SER A 59 6.32 -13.59 17.71
CA SER A 59 6.44 -13.34 19.16
C SER A 59 5.43 -14.15 20.00
N LEU A 60 4.21 -14.31 19.49
CA LEU A 60 3.20 -15.15 20.13
C LEU A 60 3.58 -16.62 20.01
N GLN A 61 3.99 -17.07 18.83
CA GLN A 61 4.44 -18.44 18.61
C GLN A 61 5.66 -18.80 19.45
N ALA A 62 6.58 -17.88 19.70
CA ALA A 62 7.69 -18.08 20.64
C ALA A 62 7.22 -18.33 22.09
N SER A 63 6.06 -17.77 22.47
CA SER A 63 5.47 -17.95 23.81
C SER A 63 4.67 -19.25 23.94
N VAL A 64 3.91 -19.64 22.89
CA VAL A 64 3.01 -20.81 22.93
C VAL A 64 3.60 -22.06 22.24
N GLY A 65 4.69 -21.92 21.50
CA GLY A 65 5.37 -22.99 20.75
C GLY A 65 4.74 -23.34 19.39
N SER A 66 3.53 -22.86 19.09
CA SER A 66 2.78 -23.13 17.85
C SER A 66 1.84 -21.98 17.53
N TYR A 67 1.44 -21.82 16.25
CA TYR A 67 0.36 -20.90 15.90
C TYR A 67 -1.03 -21.45 16.25
N THR A 68 -1.15 -22.76 16.50
CA THR A 68 -2.42 -23.37 16.92
C THR A 68 -2.90 -22.78 18.24
N GLY A 69 -4.14 -22.28 18.27
CA GLY A 69 -4.75 -21.72 19.48
C GLY A 69 -4.47 -20.24 19.70
N ILE A 70 -3.64 -19.61 18.85
CA ILE A 70 -3.54 -18.14 18.81
C ILE A 70 -4.86 -17.57 18.30
N THR A 71 -5.40 -16.61 19.03
CA THR A 71 -6.62 -15.88 18.66
C THR A 71 -6.26 -14.54 18.02
N THR A 72 -7.15 -14.02 17.18
CA THR A 72 -7.02 -12.68 16.60
C THR A 72 -7.00 -11.58 17.68
N THR A 73 -7.62 -11.82 18.84
CA THR A 73 -7.55 -10.90 20.00
C THR A 73 -6.15 -10.83 20.59
N GLN A 74 -5.46 -11.96 20.74
CA GLN A 74 -4.07 -11.99 21.20
C GLN A 74 -3.16 -11.28 20.21
N LEU A 75 -3.35 -11.51 18.91
CA LEU A 75 -2.61 -10.79 17.88
C LEU A 75 -2.86 -9.27 17.95
N THR A 76 -4.11 -8.85 18.13
CA THR A 76 -4.48 -7.44 18.29
C THR A 76 -3.79 -6.80 19.50
N SER A 77 -3.58 -7.54 20.58
CA SER A 77 -2.90 -7.01 21.77
C SER A 77 -1.40 -6.78 21.59
N VAL A 78 -0.76 -7.51 20.66
CA VAL A 78 0.67 -7.41 20.38
C VAL A 78 0.93 -6.40 19.25
N VAL A 79 0.17 -6.49 18.17
CA VAL A 79 0.37 -5.68 16.96
C VAL A 79 -0.36 -4.35 17.06
N GLY A 80 -1.43 -4.24 17.86
CA GLY A 80 -2.27 -3.07 17.98
C GLY A 80 -3.39 -3.04 16.92
N ALA A 81 -4.59 -2.61 17.32
CA ALA A 81 -5.79 -2.66 16.46
C ALA A 81 -5.66 -1.83 15.17
N ASN A 82 -4.95 -0.71 15.21
CA ASN A 82 -4.76 0.15 14.03
C ASN A 82 -3.83 -0.48 12.99
N ASN A 83 -2.94 -1.39 13.39
CA ASN A 83 -2.01 -2.09 12.51
C ASN A 83 -2.63 -3.35 11.87
N LEU A 84 -3.92 -3.61 12.15
CA LEU A 84 -4.75 -4.62 11.49
C LEU A 84 -5.82 -3.98 10.58
N LEU A 85 -5.63 -2.72 10.20
CA LEU A 85 -6.46 -2.01 9.23
C LEU A 85 -5.60 -1.73 8.01
N SER A 86 -6.05 -2.14 6.82
CA SER A 86 -5.31 -1.87 5.59
C SER A 86 -5.15 -0.36 5.37
N PRO A 87 -3.97 0.14 4.96
CA PRO A 87 -3.75 1.54 4.64
C PRO A 87 -4.56 1.96 3.39
N VAL A 88 -4.98 0.96 2.61
CA VAL A 88 -5.77 1.13 1.40
C VAL A 88 -7.23 0.90 1.74
N GLY A 89 -7.88 1.95 2.24
CA GLY A 89 -9.32 1.97 2.49
C GLY A 89 -9.76 1.64 3.92
N GLY A 90 -8.82 1.42 4.86
CA GLY A 90 -9.13 1.26 6.29
C GLY A 90 -9.93 -0.01 6.62
N LEU A 91 -9.93 -0.99 5.71
CA LEU A 91 -10.66 -2.24 5.87
C LEU A 91 -9.85 -3.23 6.71
N PRO A 92 -10.51 -4.06 7.53
CA PRO A 92 -9.82 -4.95 8.46
C PRO A 92 -9.00 -6.03 7.73
N ILE A 93 -7.81 -6.27 8.24
CA ILE A 93 -6.93 -7.38 7.86
C ILE A 93 -7.37 -8.61 8.64
N VAL A 94 -7.62 -9.70 7.92
CA VAL A 94 -8.11 -10.93 8.53
C VAL A 94 -6.99 -11.96 8.57
N VAL A 95 -6.62 -12.38 9.77
CA VAL A 95 -5.71 -13.51 10.02
C VAL A 95 -6.54 -14.74 10.37
N SER A 96 -6.28 -15.86 9.68
CA SER A 96 -7.08 -17.07 9.74
C SER A 96 -6.21 -18.32 9.55
N ASN A 97 -6.79 -19.50 9.76
CA ASN A 97 -6.12 -20.79 9.57
C ASN A 97 -4.77 -20.90 10.30
N MET A 98 -4.75 -20.43 11.55
CA MET A 98 -3.58 -20.50 12.43
C MET A 98 -3.41 -21.94 12.91
N ALA A 99 -2.51 -22.67 12.27
CA ALA A 99 -2.34 -24.10 12.47
C ALA A 99 -0.87 -24.51 12.34
N GLY A 100 -0.34 -25.15 13.38
CA GLY A 100 1.03 -25.64 13.42
C GLY A 100 2.04 -24.51 13.22
N ALA A 101 2.77 -24.56 12.12
CA ALA A 101 3.76 -23.56 11.71
C ALA A 101 3.25 -22.59 10.63
N THR A 102 1.94 -22.57 10.36
CA THR A 102 1.35 -21.76 9.28
C THR A 102 0.18 -20.90 9.73
N TYR A 103 -0.01 -19.77 9.05
CA TYR A 103 -1.22 -18.95 9.15
C TYR A 103 -1.51 -18.26 7.81
N THR A 104 -2.75 -17.86 7.60
CA THR A 104 -3.20 -17.20 6.36
C THR A 104 -3.69 -15.79 6.64
N VAL A 105 -3.18 -14.82 5.90
CA VAL A 105 -3.56 -13.41 6.02
C VAL A 105 -4.27 -12.96 4.76
N THR A 106 -5.35 -12.20 4.93
CA THR A 106 -6.13 -11.60 3.86
C THR A 106 -6.16 -10.09 4.06
N ILE A 107 -5.58 -9.34 3.13
CA ILE A 107 -5.44 -7.88 3.19
C ILE A 107 -6.25 -7.26 2.05
N PRO A 108 -7.31 -6.50 2.34
CA PRO A 108 -8.02 -5.73 1.34
C PRO A 108 -7.13 -4.59 0.80
N THR A 109 -7.05 -4.45 -0.51
CA THR A 109 -6.21 -3.46 -1.22
C THR A 109 -6.87 -3.02 -2.53
N ASN A 110 -6.19 -2.20 -3.34
CA ASN A 110 -6.59 -1.94 -4.72
C ASN A 110 -5.74 -2.77 -5.70
N LEU A 111 -6.15 -2.85 -6.97
CA LEU A 111 -5.49 -3.67 -7.99
C LEU A 111 -4.01 -3.31 -8.20
N ALA A 112 -3.68 -2.02 -8.19
CA ALA A 112 -2.32 -1.54 -8.44
C ALA A 112 -1.36 -1.92 -7.30
N VAL A 113 -1.79 -1.72 -6.05
CA VAL A 113 -1.05 -2.10 -4.84
C VAL A 113 -0.93 -3.61 -4.72
N CYS A 114 -2.02 -4.35 -5.00
CA CYS A 114 -2.07 -5.81 -4.95
C CYS A 114 -0.98 -6.45 -5.83
N THR A 115 -0.78 -5.91 -7.05
CA THR A 115 0.23 -6.42 -7.99
C THR A 115 1.65 -6.22 -7.46
N ILE A 116 1.94 -5.06 -6.88
CA ILE A 116 3.27 -4.74 -6.32
C ILE A 116 3.55 -5.59 -5.07
N VAL A 117 2.58 -5.68 -4.15
CA VAL A 117 2.72 -6.46 -2.92
C VAL A 117 2.89 -7.93 -3.23
N LYS A 118 2.12 -8.49 -4.19
CA LYS A 118 2.30 -9.87 -4.66
C LYS A 118 3.74 -10.12 -5.11
N ALA A 119 4.26 -9.27 -5.99
CA ALA A 119 5.61 -9.41 -6.52
C ALA A 119 6.68 -9.38 -5.41
N ARG A 120 6.50 -8.52 -4.40
CA ARG A 120 7.38 -8.45 -3.23
C ARG A 120 7.26 -9.67 -2.33
N LEU A 121 6.06 -10.15 -2.04
CA LEU A 121 5.86 -11.35 -1.22
C LEU A 121 6.46 -12.59 -1.89
N SER A 122 6.36 -12.72 -3.21
CA SER A 122 6.97 -13.83 -3.94
C SER A 122 8.50 -13.85 -3.92
N SER A 123 9.15 -12.77 -3.43
CA SER A 123 10.61 -12.77 -3.24
C SER A 123 11.07 -13.53 -1.99
N ASN A 124 10.16 -13.81 -1.05
CA ASN A 124 10.48 -14.47 0.21
C ASN A 124 9.75 -15.81 0.33
N THR A 125 10.53 -16.87 0.57
CA THR A 125 10.07 -18.27 0.59
C THR A 125 9.12 -18.61 1.74
N LYS A 126 9.08 -17.78 2.79
CA LYS A 126 8.15 -17.91 3.91
C LYS A 126 6.71 -17.60 3.52
N PHE A 127 6.51 -16.80 2.47
CA PHE A 127 5.18 -16.46 1.98
C PHE A 127 4.82 -17.38 0.80
N THR A 128 3.87 -18.28 1.05
CA THR A 128 3.38 -19.27 0.10
C THR A 128 1.90 -19.03 -0.22
N ASN A 129 1.35 -19.73 -1.23
CA ASN A 129 -0.06 -19.61 -1.64
C ASN A 129 -0.52 -18.16 -1.89
N ILE A 130 0.38 -17.32 -2.43
CA ILE A 130 0.12 -15.90 -2.66
C ILE A 130 -0.93 -15.75 -3.77
N THR A 131 -2.18 -15.60 -3.34
CA THR A 131 -3.32 -15.35 -4.21
C THR A 131 -3.63 -13.88 -4.18
N ALA A 132 -3.34 -13.22 -5.29
CA ALA A 132 -3.63 -11.82 -5.50
C ALA A 132 -4.16 -11.71 -6.92
N CYS A 133 -5.38 -11.18 -7.07
CA CYS A 133 -5.97 -10.64 -8.29
C CYS A 133 -7.32 -9.98 -7.96
N GLY A 134 -7.38 -8.64 -7.95
CA GLY A 134 -8.57 -7.86 -7.66
C GLY A 134 -8.30 -6.80 -6.59
N THR A 135 -9.08 -6.82 -5.51
CA THR A 135 -9.01 -5.86 -4.39
C THR A 135 -8.50 -6.50 -3.09
N THR A 136 -7.81 -7.64 -3.16
CA THR A 136 -7.34 -8.34 -1.97
C THR A 136 -6.06 -9.12 -2.26
N VAL A 137 -5.14 -9.11 -1.31
CA VAL A 137 -3.94 -9.94 -1.29
C VAL A 137 -4.13 -10.99 -0.20
N LYS A 138 -4.05 -12.27 -0.57
CA LYS A 138 -4.08 -13.39 0.37
C LYS A 138 -2.77 -14.16 0.28
N TYR A 139 -2.18 -14.49 1.42
CA TYR A 139 -0.97 -15.31 1.48
C TYR A 139 -1.01 -16.24 2.70
N THR A 140 -0.24 -17.32 2.62
CA THR A 140 0.05 -18.21 3.74
C THR A 140 1.48 -17.97 4.18
N TYR A 141 1.69 -17.64 5.45
CA TYR A 141 3.02 -17.64 6.04
C TYR A 141 3.33 -19.04 6.58
N ASP A 142 4.54 -19.52 6.31
CA ASP A 142 5.09 -20.77 6.83
C ASP A 142 6.42 -20.48 7.53
N ALA A 143 6.45 -20.65 8.85
CA ALA A 143 7.63 -20.39 9.67
C ALA A 143 8.72 -21.47 9.54
N SER A 144 8.40 -22.60 8.92
CA SER A 144 9.30 -23.75 8.75
C SER A 144 10.24 -23.60 7.55
N LYS A 145 10.02 -22.56 6.73
CA LYS A 145 10.71 -22.28 5.46
C LYS A 145 11.66 -21.09 5.59
#